data_AF-A0A8T6HL94-F1
#
_entry.id   AF-A0A8T6HL94-F1
#
_cell.length_a   1.000
_cell.length_b   1.000
_cell.length_c   1.000
_cell.angle_alpha   90.00
_cell.angle_beta   90.00
_cell.angle_gamma   90.00
#
_symmetry.space_group_name_H-M   'P 1'
#
loop_
_entity.id
_entity.type
_entity.pdbx_description
1 polymer ?
#
loop_
_entity_poly.entity_id
_entity_poly.type
_entity_poly.pdbx_seq_one_letter_code
_entity_poly.pdbx_strand_id
1 'polypeptide(L)'
;MDYLWRVKDRVAELARPPRRTYVAGGSMGGATAQLMAQEFPGEIAAALAFCPAMGNVWVVDYIVAWHGLAHWLIGEPPSRLDVDGMLVWAEALGTSQGSGLSLTPLGEQFAALIKTFTGGERWGFDEGLRQQWDVAFSLGVTIWPDVVESGSPASGEVIPVSRELPPADTREHIYSADPVAGIDLPRLNAEVIRFASDSDRRHDPGVGIPTGELRAPMLALKTTGDLFTPIHLDRDYQRMLQESGWERNLVVQTVRRAGHCTFSEREALAGFTAIVSWLSFGFAPAGDDLQGDLSLVGTRFTDPFDENDPLRPEG
;
A
#
# COMPACT_ATOMS: atom_id res chain seq x y z
N MET A 1 17.94 21.43 -12.25
CA MET A 1 18.54 21.27 -10.91
C MET A 1 19.23 22.55 -10.40
N ASP A 2 20.02 23.26 -11.22
CA ASP A 2 20.75 24.48 -10.81
C ASP A 2 19.91 25.60 -10.15
N TYR A 3 18.64 25.76 -10.53
CA TYR A 3 17.77 26.79 -9.94
C TYR A 3 17.32 26.46 -8.51
N LEU A 4 17.07 25.18 -8.20
CA LEU A 4 16.64 24.77 -6.86
C LEU A 4 17.77 24.92 -5.84
N TRP A 5 19.01 24.62 -6.25
CA TRP A 5 20.18 24.82 -5.40
C TRP A 5 20.43 26.30 -5.09
N ARG A 6 20.30 27.20 -6.09
CA ARG A 6 20.41 28.65 -5.85
C ARG A 6 19.33 29.20 -4.92
N VAL A 7 18.10 28.68 -5.00
CA VAL A 7 17.03 29.04 -4.06
C VAL A 7 17.35 28.55 -2.66
N LYS A 8 17.84 27.31 -2.50
CA LYS A 8 18.27 26.77 -1.20
C LYS A 8 19.37 27.63 -0.58
N ASP A 9 20.41 27.94 -1.35
CA ASP A 9 21.55 28.72 -0.87
C ASP A 9 21.11 30.14 -0.48
N ARG A 10 20.23 30.75 -1.29
CA ARG A 10 19.70 32.08 -0.97
C ARG A 10 18.81 32.09 0.26
N VAL A 11 17.99 31.05 0.47
CA VAL A 11 17.20 30.90 1.70
C VAL A 11 18.13 30.67 2.89
N ALA A 12 19.18 29.86 2.75
CA ALA A 12 20.16 29.63 3.82
C ALA A 12 20.96 30.89 4.20
N GLU A 13 21.26 31.76 3.23
CA GLU A 13 21.89 33.07 3.50
C GLU A 13 20.95 34.04 4.23
N LEU A 14 19.65 34.01 3.89
CA LEU A 14 18.67 34.99 4.37
C LEU A 14 17.94 34.55 5.64
N ALA A 15 17.84 33.25 5.89
CA ALA A 15 17.09 32.67 7.00
C ALA A 15 18.04 32.13 8.08
N ARG A 16 17.60 32.21 9.34
CA ARG A 16 18.23 31.44 10.42
C ARG A 16 17.98 29.95 10.18
N PRO A 17 18.85 29.05 10.70
CA PRO A 17 18.58 27.62 10.67
C PRO A 17 17.16 27.32 11.19
N PRO A 18 16.41 26.44 10.50
CA PRO A 18 15.06 26.10 10.92
C PRO A 18 15.07 25.50 12.32
N ARG A 19 14.10 25.87 13.16
CA ARG A 19 13.95 25.26 14.50
C ARG A 19 13.36 23.86 14.43
N ARG A 20 12.64 23.55 13.36
CA ARG A 20 11.99 22.26 13.08
C ARG A 20 11.98 22.05 11.57
N THR A 21 12.32 20.84 11.16
CA THR A 21 12.22 20.39 9.77
C THR A 21 11.10 19.35 9.70
N TYR A 22 10.18 19.50 8.76
CA TYR A 22 9.17 18.49 8.48
C TYR A 22 9.49 17.86 7.14
N VAL A 23 9.26 16.56 6.99
CA VAL A 23 9.26 15.88 5.69
C VAL A 23 7.82 15.53 5.33
N ALA A 24 7.46 15.73 4.07
CA ALA A 24 6.17 15.33 3.56
C ALA A 24 6.30 14.71 2.17
N GLY A 25 5.49 13.71 1.87
CA GLY A 25 5.48 13.06 0.56
C GLY A 25 4.27 12.17 0.36
N GLY A 26 3.89 11.98 -0.91
CA GLY A 26 2.81 11.08 -1.32
C GLY A 26 3.34 9.83 -2.01
N SER A 27 2.61 8.71 -1.89
CA SER A 27 2.98 7.42 -2.51
C SER A 27 4.37 6.96 -2.08
N MET A 28 5.30 6.73 -3.01
CA MET A 28 6.72 6.46 -2.75
C MET A 28 7.39 7.58 -1.91
N GLY A 29 6.97 8.83 -2.07
CA GLY A 29 7.41 9.93 -1.22
C GLY A 29 6.92 9.81 0.23
N GLY A 30 5.75 9.21 0.45
CA GLY A 30 5.26 8.87 1.79
C GLY A 30 6.06 7.74 2.43
N ALA A 31 6.46 6.75 1.62
CA ALA A 31 7.42 5.71 2.02
C ALA A 31 8.77 6.30 2.43
N THR A 32 9.27 7.27 1.67
CA THR A 32 10.48 8.02 2.01
C THR A 32 10.30 8.81 3.32
N ALA A 33 9.13 9.41 3.54
CA ALA A 33 8.83 10.12 4.79
C ALA A 33 8.83 9.16 6.01
N GLN A 34 8.28 7.95 5.85
CA GLN A 34 8.36 6.87 6.85
C GLN A 34 9.82 6.50 7.14
N LEU A 35 10.65 6.30 6.12
CA LEU A 35 12.07 5.98 6.30
C LEU A 35 12.85 7.09 7.00
N MET A 36 12.57 8.34 6.65
CA MET A 36 13.14 9.50 7.35
C MET A 36 12.78 9.50 8.84
N ALA A 37 11.53 9.15 9.18
CA ALA A 37 11.07 9.07 10.57
C ALA A 37 11.62 7.87 11.33
N GLN A 38 11.91 6.77 10.64
CA GLN A 38 12.51 5.56 11.19
C GLN A 38 14.02 5.76 11.44
N GLU A 39 14.76 6.17 10.41
CA GLU A 39 16.23 6.11 10.38
C GLU A 39 16.91 7.44 10.73
N PHE A 40 16.25 8.57 10.45
CA PHE A 40 16.87 9.91 10.55
C PHE A 40 16.12 10.86 11.50
N PRO A 41 15.82 10.47 12.76
CA PRO A 41 15.08 11.31 13.70
C PRO A 41 15.83 12.59 14.13
N GLY A 42 17.14 12.70 13.83
CA GLY A 42 17.92 13.92 14.05
C GLY A 42 17.77 14.97 12.93
N GLU A 43 17.33 14.56 11.75
CA GLU A 43 17.19 15.42 10.56
C GLU A 43 15.79 16.02 10.43
N ILE A 44 14.79 15.34 10.98
CA ILE A 44 13.39 15.76 10.93
C ILE A 44 12.77 15.80 12.32
N ALA A 45 11.86 16.74 12.52
CA ALA A 45 11.03 16.83 13.71
C ALA A 45 9.78 15.94 13.61
N ALA A 46 9.22 15.80 12.41
CA ALA A 46 8.08 14.93 12.11
C ALA A 46 7.91 14.66 10.61
N ALA A 47 7.15 13.62 10.28
CA ALA A 47 6.79 13.23 8.92
C ALA A 47 5.28 13.33 8.66
N LEU A 48 4.91 13.72 7.44
CA LEU A 48 3.56 13.64 6.90
C LEU A 48 3.55 12.77 5.65
N ALA A 49 2.93 11.60 5.73
CA ALA A 49 2.94 10.63 4.65
C ALA A 49 1.54 10.47 4.04
N PHE A 50 1.37 10.77 2.75
CA PHE A 50 0.11 10.54 2.03
C PHE A 50 0.16 9.23 1.27
N CYS A 51 -0.83 8.36 1.49
CA CYS A 51 -0.83 6.95 1.11
C CYS A 51 0.60 6.36 1.06
N PRO A 52 1.31 6.33 2.20
CA PRO A 52 2.63 5.73 2.21
C PRO A 52 2.51 4.31 1.65
N ALA A 53 3.48 3.94 0.81
CA ALA A 53 3.83 2.54 0.60
C ALA A 53 4.35 2.00 1.93
N MET A 54 3.42 1.80 2.88
CA MET A 54 3.74 1.55 4.27
C MET A 54 4.50 0.25 4.35
N GLY A 55 5.66 0.32 4.98
CA GLY A 55 6.59 -0.79 5.04
C GLY A 55 7.40 -1.07 3.78
N ASN A 56 7.37 -0.16 2.80
CA ASN A 56 8.14 -0.16 1.55
C ASN A 56 8.09 -1.49 0.80
N VAL A 57 8.96 -2.44 1.16
CA VAL A 57 9.04 -3.77 0.56
C VAL A 57 7.71 -4.55 0.63
N TRP A 58 6.86 -4.27 1.62
CA TRP A 58 5.57 -4.96 1.72
C TRP A 58 4.63 -4.66 0.56
N VAL A 59 4.77 -3.51 -0.09
CA VAL A 59 4.03 -3.22 -1.34
C VAL A 59 4.46 -4.17 -2.46
N VAL A 60 5.76 -4.48 -2.53
CA VAL A 60 6.28 -5.49 -3.47
C VAL A 60 5.67 -6.85 -3.15
N ASP A 61 5.69 -7.25 -1.88
CA ASP A 61 5.14 -8.54 -1.44
C ASP A 61 3.66 -8.67 -1.82
N TYR A 62 2.90 -7.59 -1.65
CA TYR A 62 1.51 -7.48 -2.07
C TYR A 62 1.33 -7.62 -3.59
N ILE A 63 2.08 -6.87 -4.41
CA ILE A 63 1.96 -6.91 -5.88
C ILE A 63 2.32 -8.31 -6.41
N VAL A 64 3.34 -8.93 -5.83
CA VAL A 64 3.75 -10.29 -6.22
C VAL A 64 2.72 -11.33 -5.78
N ALA A 65 2.15 -11.18 -4.58
CA ALA A 65 1.04 -12.01 -4.09
C ALA A 65 -0.23 -11.87 -4.94
N TRP A 66 -0.51 -10.69 -5.51
CA TRP A 66 -1.60 -10.48 -6.47
C TRP A 66 -1.45 -11.39 -7.69
N HIS A 67 -0.25 -11.44 -8.29
CA HIS A 67 0.02 -12.27 -9.47
C HIS A 67 0.04 -13.76 -9.15
N GLY A 68 0.58 -14.14 -7.99
CA GLY A 68 0.52 -15.53 -7.52
C GLY A 68 -0.92 -16.01 -7.36
N LEU A 69 -1.79 -15.17 -6.79
CA LEU A 69 -3.21 -15.48 -6.68
C LEU A 69 -3.91 -15.57 -8.04
N ALA A 70 -3.63 -14.62 -8.95
CA ALA A 70 -4.19 -14.65 -10.30
C ALA A 70 -3.76 -15.94 -11.04
N HIS A 71 -2.49 -16.34 -10.92
CA HIS A 71 -1.99 -17.59 -11.48
C HIS A 71 -2.69 -18.83 -10.92
N TRP A 72 -2.93 -18.89 -9.61
CA TRP A 72 -3.63 -20.02 -9.02
C TRP A 72 -5.06 -20.17 -9.55
N LEU A 73 -5.77 -19.05 -9.78
CA LEU A 73 -7.13 -19.08 -10.35
C LEU A 73 -7.16 -19.36 -11.85
N ILE A 74 -6.22 -18.78 -12.62
CA ILE A 74 -6.17 -18.92 -14.09
C ILE A 74 -5.60 -20.29 -14.49
N GLY A 75 -4.66 -20.81 -13.70
CA GLY A 75 -4.02 -22.13 -13.87
C GLY A 75 -2.81 -22.15 -14.80
N GLU A 76 -2.57 -21.08 -15.57
CA GLU A 76 -1.46 -20.97 -16.52
C GLU A 76 -0.80 -19.59 -16.42
N PRO A 77 0.53 -19.48 -16.68
CA PRO A 77 1.22 -18.19 -16.73
C PRO A 77 0.80 -17.36 -17.96
N PRO A 78 1.08 -16.04 -17.97
CA PRO A 78 0.87 -15.20 -19.14
C PRO A 78 1.72 -15.69 -20.32
N SER A 79 1.10 -15.82 -21.50
CA SER A 79 1.76 -16.28 -22.73
C SER A 79 2.65 -15.22 -23.40
N ARG A 80 2.46 -13.96 -23.02
CA ARG A 80 3.22 -12.79 -23.47
C ARG A 80 3.62 -11.98 -22.25
N LEU A 81 4.88 -11.56 -22.21
CA LEU A 81 5.49 -10.89 -21.04
C LEU A 81 5.61 -9.36 -21.19
N ASP A 82 4.87 -8.80 -22.14
CA ASP A 82 4.67 -7.36 -22.30
C ASP A 82 3.35 -6.92 -21.63
N VAL A 83 3.12 -5.61 -21.54
CA VAL A 83 1.93 -5.03 -20.89
C VAL A 83 0.64 -5.58 -21.51
N ASP A 84 0.54 -5.58 -22.84
CA ASP A 84 -0.64 -6.12 -23.54
C ASP A 84 -0.87 -7.60 -23.20
N GLY A 85 0.20 -8.39 -23.13
CA GLY A 85 0.15 -9.80 -22.73
C GLY A 85 -0.41 -10.01 -21.33
N MET A 86 0.02 -9.18 -20.38
CA MET A 86 -0.50 -9.23 -19.00
C MET A 86 -1.99 -8.87 -18.94
N LEU A 87 -2.42 -7.86 -19.71
CA LEU A 87 -3.83 -7.46 -19.75
C LEU A 87 -4.70 -8.54 -20.42
N VAL A 88 -4.23 -9.15 -21.51
CA VAL A 88 -4.92 -10.30 -22.13
C VAL A 88 -5.01 -11.49 -21.16
N TRP A 89 -3.97 -11.76 -20.38
CA TRP A 89 -4.01 -12.79 -19.36
C TRP A 89 -5.03 -12.48 -18.26
N ALA A 90 -5.13 -11.20 -17.84
CA ALA A 90 -6.10 -10.74 -16.86
C ALA A 90 -7.57 -10.92 -17.30
N GLU A 91 -7.86 -10.98 -18.61
CA GLU A 91 -9.22 -11.17 -19.14
C GLU A 91 -9.88 -12.48 -18.67
N ALA A 92 -9.08 -13.49 -18.28
CA ALA A 92 -9.61 -14.71 -17.65
C ALA A 92 -10.35 -14.43 -16.32
N LEU A 93 -9.94 -13.36 -15.63
CA LEU A 93 -10.54 -12.89 -14.39
C LEU A 93 -11.51 -11.73 -14.65
N GLY A 94 -11.19 -10.82 -15.57
CA GLY A 94 -12.09 -9.73 -15.89
C GLY A 94 -11.55 -8.77 -16.93
N THR A 95 -12.45 -8.04 -17.57
CA THR A 95 -12.12 -7.07 -18.61
C THR A 95 -12.35 -5.66 -18.10
N SER A 96 -11.29 -4.85 -18.14
CA SER A 96 -11.34 -3.40 -17.93
C SER A 96 -11.71 -2.71 -19.24
N GLN A 97 -12.68 -1.80 -19.21
CA GLN A 97 -13.01 -0.92 -20.34
C GLN A 97 -13.28 0.49 -19.84
N GLY A 98 -12.36 1.42 -20.13
CA GLY A 98 -12.45 2.80 -19.67
C GLY A 98 -12.47 2.85 -18.15
N SER A 99 -13.58 3.30 -17.57
CA SER A 99 -13.81 3.33 -16.13
C SER A 99 -14.74 2.20 -15.66
N GLY A 100 -14.80 1.07 -16.36
CA GLY A 100 -15.62 -0.09 -16.03
C GLY A 100 -14.75 -1.34 -15.82
N LEU A 101 -15.15 -2.24 -14.93
CA LEU A 101 -14.56 -3.57 -14.77
C LEU A 101 -15.69 -4.59 -14.75
N SER A 102 -15.66 -5.54 -15.69
CA SER A 102 -16.58 -6.68 -15.73
C SER A 102 -15.83 -7.93 -15.34
N LEU A 103 -16.22 -8.54 -14.21
CA LEU A 103 -15.58 -9.75 -13.69
C LEU A 103 -16.22 -11.02 -14.27
N THR A 104 -15.40 -12.03 -14.49
CA THR A 104 -15.86 -13.41 -14.70
C THR A 104 -16.18 -14.05 -13.34
N PRO A 105 -16.77 -15.26 -13.28
CA PRO A 105 -16.92 -15.98 -12.01
C PRO A 105 -15.59 -16.25 -11.27
N LEU A 106 -14.48 -16.39 -12.00
CA LEU A 106 -13.14 -16.45 -11.39
C LEU A 106 -12.70 -15.08 -10.89
N GLY A 107 -13.01 -14.01 -11.63
CA GLY A 107 -12.79 -12.63 -11.20
C GLY A 107 -13.53 -12.25 -9.93
N GLU A 108 -14.76 -12.73 -9.74
CA GLU A 108 -15.52 -12.51 -8.51
C GLU A 108 -14.83 -13.16 -7.31
N GLN A 109 -14.31 -14.38 -7.47
CA GLN A 109 -13.50 -15.05 -6.44
C GLN A 109 -12.19 -14.30 -6.18
N PHE A 110 -11.51 -13.86 -7.24
CA PHE A 110 -10.31 -13.05 -7.14
C PHE A 110 -10.56 -11.75 -6.36
N ALA A 111 -11.61 -11.01 -6.72
CA ALA A 111 -12.01 -9.78 -6.05
C ALA A 111 -12.34 -10.01 -4.57
N ALA A 112 -13.03 -11.09 -4.22
CA ALA A 112 -13.35 -11.44 -2.83
C ALA A 112 -12.07 -11.75 -2.00
N LEU A 113 -11.13 -12.48 -2.59
CA LEU A 113 -9.83 -12.76 -1.96
C LEU A 113 -8.98 -11.50 -1.81
N ILE A 114 -8.89 -10.67 -2.85
CA ILE A 114 -8.19 -9.39 -2.80
C ILE A 114 -8.83 -8.45 -1.78
N LYS A 115 -10.16 -8.40 -1.67
CA LYS A 115 -10.85 -7.59 -0.65
C LYS A 115 -10.37 -7.95 0.75
N THR A 116 -10.41 -9.23 1.08
CA THR A 116 -10.01 -9.74 2.40
C THR A 116 -8.52 -9.53 2.64
N PHE A 117 -7.68 -9.92 1.67
CA PHE A 117 -6.23 -9.77 1.73
C PHE A 117 -5.79 -8.32 1.95
N THR A 118 -6.51 -7.37 1.35
CA THR A 118 -6.12 -5.94 1.39
C THR A 118 -6.70 -5.13 2.53
N GLY A 119 -7.53 -5.72 3.39
CA GLY A 119 -8.18 -4.95 4.46
C GLY A 119 -9.45 -5.60 5.00
N GLY A 120 -10.22 -6.25 4.14
CA GLY A 120 -11.61 -6.57 4.38
C GLY A 120 -12.55 -5.49 3.84
N GLU A 121 -13.79 -5.54 4.30
CA GLU A 121 -14.89 -4.65 3.87
C GLU A 121 -14.61 -3.19 4.23
N ARG A 122 -14.78 -2.29 3.26
CA ARG A 122 -14.47 -0.85 3.41
C ARG A 122 -15.02 -0.04 2.24
N TRP A 123 -15.28 1.25 2.49
CA TRP A 123 -15.71 2.17 1.44
C TRP A 123 -14.67 2.31 0.33
N GLY A 124 -15.14 2.33 -0.92
CA GLY A 124 -14.31 2.55 -2.09
C GLY A 124 -13.52 1.32 -2.58
N PHE A 125 -13.70 0.12 -1.99
CA PHE A 125 -12.99 -1.08 -2.47
C PHE A 125 -13.29 -1.42 -3.92
N ASP A 126 -14.57 -1.55 -4.30
CA ASP A 126 -14.95 -2.00 -5.65
C ASP A 126 -14.46 -1.02 -6.73
N GLU A 127 -14.63 0.27 -6.47
CA GLU A 127 -14.14 1.35 -7.33
C GLU A 127 -12.60 1.40 -7.36
N GLY A 128 -11.94 1.18 -6.23
CA GLY A 128 -10.49 1.06 -6.15
C GLY A 128 -9.96 -0.14 -6.94
N LEU A 129 -10.65 -1.28 -6.89
CA LEU A 129 -10.31 -2.50 -7.64
C LEU A 129 -10.31 -2.22 -9.12
N ARG A 130 -11.35 -1.55 -9.58
CA ARG A 130 -11.49 -1.13 -10.97
C ARG A 130 -10.38 -0.17 -11.40
N GLN A 131 -10.05 0.83 -10.59
CA GLN A 131 -8.99 1.79 -10.92
C GLN A 131 -7.61 1.15 -10.97
N GLN A 132 -7.37 0.14 -10.11
CA GLN A 132 -6.07 -0.48 -9.96
C GLN A 132 -5.86 -1.69 -10.87
N TRP A 133 -6.92 -2.27 -11.46
CA TRP A 133 -6.88 -3.53 -12.21
C TRP A 133 -5.75 -3.59 -13.24
N ASP A 134 -5.79 -2.70 -14.24
CA ASP A 134 -4.84 -2.72 -15.35
C ASP A 134 -3.41 -2.43 -14.87
N VAL A 135 -3.25 -1.51 -13.92
CA VAL A 135 -1.93 -1.17 -13.34
C VAL A 135 -1.35 -2.37 -12.60
N ALA A 136 -2.14 -3.05 -11.75
CA ALA A 136 -1.70 -4.20 -11.00
C ALA A 136 -1.24 -5.32 -11.93
N PHE A 137 -2.02 -5.68 -12.95
CA PHE A 137 -1.63 -6.71 -13.92
C PHE A 137 -0.44 -6.28 -14.79
N SER A 138 -0.38 -5.01 -15.21
CA SER A 138 0.74 -4.50 -16.01
C SER A 138 2.07 -4.57 -15.26
N LEU A 139 2.09 -4.46 -13.92
CA LEU A 139 3.31 -4.63 -13.13
C LEU A 139 3.86 -6.07 -13.18
N GLY A 140 3.08 -7.04 -13.67
CA GLY A 140 3.52 -8.40 -13.94
C GLY A 140 4.70 -8.50 -14.91
N VAL A 141 4.92 -7.49 -15.77
CA VAL A 141 6.12 -7.43 -16.63
C VAL A 141 7.43 -7.37 -15.85
N THR A 142 7.37 -6.99 -14.58
CA THR A 142 8.52 -6.95 -13.66
C THR A 142 8.69 -8.23 -12.84
N ILE A 143 7.80 -9.21 -13.00
CA ILE A 143 7.74 -10.43 -12.17
C ILE A 143 7.87 -11.67 -13.05
N TRP A 144 7.03 -11.75 -14.08
CA TRP A 144 6.88 -12.96 -14.89
C TRP A 144 8.08 -13.35 -15.77
N PRO A 145 8.94 -12.42 -16.26
CA PRO A 145 10.16 -12.82 -16.97
C PRO A 145 11.03 -13.81 -16.19
N ASP A 146 11.39 -13.48 -14.94
CA ASP A 146 12.18 -14.36 -14.09
C ASP A 146 11.45 -15.67 -13.76
N VAL A 147 10.13 -15.59 -13.50
CA VAL A 147 9.31 -16.78 -13.21
C VAL A 147 9.34 -17.75 -14.38
N VAL A 148 9.04 -17.27 -15.59
CA VAL A 148 8.98 -18.13 -16.80
C VAL A 148 10.38 -18.61 -17.22
N GLU A 149 11.43 -17.81 -17.03
CA GLU A 149 12.82 -18.25 -17.27
C GLU A 149 13.21 -19.42 -16.36
N SER A 150 12.73 -19.44 -15.11
CA SER A 150 12.93 -20.55 -14.18
C SER A 150 12.11 -21.81 -14.54
N GLY A 151 11.15 -21.68 -15.46
CA GLY A 151 10.21 -22.72 -15.89
C GLY A 151 8.76 -22.35 -15.61
N SER A 152 7.80 -23.18 -16.06
CA SER A 152 6.41 -23.04 -15.61
C SER A 152 6.33 -23.43 -14.12
N PRO A 153 5.87 -22.54 -13.24
CA PRO A 153 5.91 -22.81 -11.81
C PRO A 153 4.92 -23.92 -11.44
N ALA A 154 5.39 -24.90 -10.67
CA ALA A 154 4.54 -25.96 -10.14
C ALA A 154 3.61 -25.42 -9.04
N SER A 155 2.51 -26.15 -8.81
CA SER A 155 1.61 -25.87 -7.70
C SER A 155 2.37 -25.92 -6.36
N GLY A 156 2.22 -24.87 -5.54
CA GLY A 156 2.88 -24.72 -4.24
C GLY A 156 4.38 -24.42 -4.32
N GLU A 157 4.92 -24.15 -5.51
CA GLU A 157 6.34 -23.84 -5.66
C GLU A 157 6.73 -22.54 -4.98
N VAL A 158 7.94 -22.53 -4.40
CA VAL A 158 8.58 -21.33 -3.83
C VAL A 158 9.66 -20.87 -4.80
N ILE A 159 9.39 -19.78 -5.49
CA ILE A 159 10.24 -19.19 -6.52
C ILE A 159 11.32 -18.35 -5.83
N PRO A 160 12.61 -18.68 -6.00
CA PRO A 160 13.70 -17.86 -5.48
C PRO A 160 13.79 -16.55 -6.27
N VAL A 161 13.85 -15.43 -5.56
CA VAL A 161 13.91 -14.10 -6.18
C VAL A 161 15.37 -13.76 -6.52
N SER A 162 15.69 -13.72 -7.82
CA SER A 162 16.99 -13.32 -8.36
C SER A 162 17.27 -11.83 -8.12
N ARG A 163 18.51 -11.36 -8.38
CA ARG A 163 18.89 -9.94 -8.21
C ARG A 163 18.05 -8.95 -9.03
N GLU A 164 17.40 -9.41 -10.11
CA GLU A 164 16.68 -8.54 -11.04
C GLU A 164 15.27 -8.18 -10.55
N LEU A 165 14.67 -9.05 -9.73
CA LEU A 165 13.40 -8.79 -9.08
C LEU A 165 13.56 -7.95 -7.80
N PRO A 166 12.59 -7.07 -7.48
CA PRO A 166 12.46 -6.50 -6.14
C PRO A 166 12.43 -7.62 -5.07
N PRO A 167 12.95 -7.39 -3.85
CA PRO A 167 13.20 -8.46 -2.88
C PRO A 167 11.91 -8.99 -2.21
N ALA A 168 11.03 -9.60 -3.00
CA ALA A 168 9.72 -10.08 -2.59
C ALA A 168 9.81 -11.35 -1.74
N ASP A 169 9.02 -11.43 -0.67
CA ASP A 169 8.85 -12.62 0.15
C ASP A 169 7.39 -12.77 0.55
N THR A 170 6.73 -13.79 0.02
CA THR A 170 5.29 -14.01 0.21
C THR A 170 4.98 -15.29 0.95
N ARG A 171 6.00 -15.96 1.50
CA ARG A 171 5.88 -17.28 2.17
C ARG A 171 4.93 -17.25 3.36
N GLU A 172 4.94 -16.15 4.10
CA GLU A 172 4.14 -15.98 5.31
C GLU A 172 2.72 -15.40 5.04
N HIS A 173 2.41 -15.04 3.79
CA HIS A 173 1.08 -14.52 3.47
C HIS A 173 0.02 -15.62 3.51
N ILE A 174 -1.04 -15.44 4.28
CA ILE A 174 -2.17 -16.37 4.31
C ILE A 174 -3.39 -15.71 3.69
N TYR A 175 -3.91 -16.31 2.63
CA TYR A 175 -5.15 -15.89 2.00
C TYR A 175 -6.33 -16.35 2.83
N SER A 176 -7.30 -15.45 2.99
CA SER A 176 -8.58 -15.72 3.63
C SER A 176 -9.69 -15.09 2.80
N ALA A 177 -10.91 -15.56 3.02
CA ALA A 177 -12.12 -15.03 2.40
C ALA A 177 -13.32 -15.31 3.31
N ASP A 178 -14.44 -14.63 3.06
CA ASP A 178 -15.71 -15.01 3.65
C ASP A 178 -16.08 -16.44 3.22
N PRO A 179 -16.52 -17.32 4.14
CA PRO A 179 -16.99 -18.67 3.82
C PRO A 179 -18.01 -18.74 2.68
N VAL A 180 -18.84 -17.70 2.47
CA VAL A 180 -19.84 -17.69 1.40
C VAL A 180 -19.23 -17.56 0.00
N ALA A 181 -17.94 -17.23 -0.12
CA ALA A 181 -17.25 -17.12 -1.41
C ALA A 181 -17.02 -18.49 -2.08
N GLY A 182 -17.20 -19.61 -1.36
CA GLY A 182 -17.07 -20.96 -1.92
C GLY A 182 -15.65 -21.37 -2.30
N ILE A 183 -14.65 -20.72 -1.72
CA ILE A 183 -13.23 -20.89 -2.04
C ILE A 183 -12.60 -21.93 -1.12
N ASP A 184 -11.88 -22.90 -1.68
CA ASP A 184 -11.08 -23.88 -0.93
C ASP A 184 -9.79 -23.20 -0.42
N LEU A 185 -9.90 -22.50 0.71
CA LEU A 185 -8.79 -21.77 1.33
C LEU A 185 -7.61 -22.67 1.74
N PRO A 186 -7.80 -23.87 2.30
CA PRO A 186 -6.70 -24.80 2.55
C PRO A 186 -5.93 -25.15 1.28
N ARG A 187 -6.64 -25.45 0.19
CA ARG A 187 -6.02 -25.75 -1.09
C ARG A 187 -5.30 -24.54 -1.66
N LEU A 188 -5.94 -23.37 -1.69
CA LEU A 188 -5.33 -22.12 -2.16
C LEU A 188 -4.01 -21.84 -1.44
N ASN A 189 -3.99 -21.88 -0.10
CA ASN A 189 -2.79 -21.55 0.66
C ASN A 189 -1.67 -22.59 0.50
N ALA A 190 -2.01 -23.84 0.16
CA ALA A 190 -1.05 -24.90 -0.12
C ALA A 190 -0.50 -24.87 -1.57
N GLU A 191 -1.31 -24.41 -2.53
CA GLU A 191 -1.02 -24.54 -3.97
C GLU A 191 -0.60 -23.23 -4.65
N VAL A 192 -0.86 -22.07 -4.03
CA VAL A 192 -0.45 -20.78 -4.60
C VAL A 192 1.07 -20.67 -4.62
N ILE A 193 1.61 -20.16 -5.73
CA ILE A 193 3.05 -19.92 -5.85
C ILE A 193 3.51 -18.85 -4.85
N ARG A 194 4.68 -19.06 -4.27
CA ARG A 194 5.29 -18.16 -3.29
C ARG A 194 6.62 -17.67 -3.80
N PHE A 195 7.10 -16.57 -3.21
CA PHE A 195 8.39 -15.99 -3.53
C PHE A 195 9.24 -15.96 -2.27
N ALA A 196 10.52 -16.29 -2.41
CA ALA A 196 11.50 -16.23 -1.33
C ALA A 196 12.64 -15.30 -1.72
N SER A 197 12.73 -14.16 -1.03
CA SER A 197 13.86 -13.26 -1.20
C SER A 197 15.10 -13.81 -0.52
N ASP A 198 16.26 -13.54 -1.11
CA ASP A 198 17.54 -13.68 -0.41
C ASP A 198 17.52 -12.80 0.85
N SER A 199 17.83 -13.40 2.00
CA SER A 199 17.84 -12.72 3.28
C SER A 199 18.72 -11.48 3.28
N ASP A 200 19.87 -11.51 2.60
CA ASP A 200 20.81 -10.38 2.60
C ASP A 200 20.18 -9.13 1.95
N ARG A 201 19.31 -9.31 0.96
CA ARG A 201 18.61 -8.20 0.29
C ARG A 201 17.52 -7.58 1.17
N ARG A 202 16.91 -8.37 2.04
CA ARG A 202 15.95 -7.89 3.06
C ARG A 202 16.62 -7.30 4.30
N HIS A 203 17.93 -7.12 4.29
CA HIS A 203 18.65 -6.30 5.28
C HIS A 203 19.28 -5.04 4.66
N ASP A 204 19.11 -4.81 3.35
CA ASP A 204 19.60 -3.60 2.69
C ASP A 204 18.77 -2.38 3.15
N PRO A 205 19.40 -1.37 3.78
CA PRO A 205 18.69 -0.15 4.20
C PRO A 205 18.00 0.58 3.03
N GLY A 206 18.50 0.43 1.81
CA GLY A 206 17.94 1.04 0.60
C GLY A 206 16.61 0.42 0.16
N VAL A 207 16.26 -0.76 0.66
CA VAL A 207 14.96 -1.43 0.40
C VAL A 207 13.86 -0.90 1.34
N GLY A 208 14.26 -0.23 2.44
CA GLY A 208 13.32 0.44 3.33
C GLY A 208 12.54 -0.50 4.25
N ILE A 209 13.18 -1.55 4.73
CA ILE A 209 12.57 -2.57 5.59
C ILE A 209 12.10 -1.95 6.92
N PRO A 210 10.86 -2.20 7.35
CA PRO A 210 10.37 -1.84 8.68
C PRO A 210 11.23 -2.44 9.79
N THR A 211 11.76 -1.58 10.65
CA THR A 211 12.49 -2.03 11.86
C THR A 211 11.58 -2.23 13.06
N GLY A 212 10.33 -1.81 12.95
CA GLY A 212 9.44 -1.62 14.10
C GLY A 212 9.80 -0.42 14.97
N GLU A 213 10.80 0.40 14.60
CA GLU A 213 11.17 1.59 15.37
C GLU A 213 10.87 2.89 14.61
N LEU A 214 9.66 3.40 14.73
CA LEU A 214 9.34 4.72 14.18
C LEU A 214 9.82 5.81 15.15
N ARG A 215 11.02 6.36 14.95
CA ARG A 215 11.72 7.19 15.95
C ARG A 215 11.26 8.65 16.01
N ALA A 216 10.69 9.19 14.94
CA ALA A 216 10.07 10.51 14.91
C ALA A 216 8.54 10.41 14.72
N PRO A 217 7.75 11.37 15.24
CA PRO A 217 6.31 11.42 14.99
C PRO A 217 5.97 11.45 13.50
N MET A 218 5.03 10.62 13.09
CA MET A 218 4.50 10.56 11.73
C MET A 218 2.97 10.57 11.75
N LEU A 219 2.39 11.43 10.92
CA LEU A 219 1.00 11.35 10.53
C LEU A 219 0.92 10.74 9.13
N ALA A 220 0.23 9.61 9.00
CA ALA A 220 -0.09 9.00 7.72
C ALA A 220 -1.55 9.29 7.34
N LEU A 221 -1.78 9.74 6.11
CA LEU A 221 -3.10 9.80 5.51
C LEU A 221 -3.27 8.63 4.54
N LYS A 222 -4.41 7.93 4.58
CA LYS A 222 -4.67 6.75 3.75
C LYS A 222 -6.06 6.80 3.15
N THR A 223 -6.20 6.53 1.87
CA THR A 223 -7.52 6.34 1.25
C THR A 223 -8.00 4.91 1.47
N THR A 224 -9.26 4.73 1.89
CA THR A 224 -9.79 3.41 2.25
C THR A 224 -9.81 2.46 1.05
N GLY A 225 -10.12 2.95 -0.14
CA GLY A 225 -10.15 2.17 -1.39
C GLY A 225 -8.82 2.16 -2.16
N ASP A 226 -7.70 2.46 -1.51
CA ASP A 226 -6.38 2.27 -2.11
C ASP A 226 -6.08 0.78 -2.33
N LEU A 227 -5.69 0.40 -3.53
CA LEU A 227 -5.20 -0.94 -3.86
C LEU A 227 -3.80 -0.92 -4.47
N PHE A 228 -3.14 0.23 -4.56
CA PHE A 228 -1.72 0.30 -4.86
C PHE A 228 -0.90 0.16 -3.57
N THR A 229 -1.30 0.91 -2.53
CA THR A 229 -0.76 0.79 -1.15
C THR A 229 -1.90 0.44 -0.19
N PRO A 230 -2.41 -0.81 -0.25
CA PRO A 230 -3.63 -1.19 0.44
C PRO A 230 -3.55 -0.99 1.96
N ILE A 231 -4.68 -0.64 2.56
CA ILE A 231 -4.81 -0.26 3.98
C ILE A 231 -4.32 -1.34 4.96
N HIS A 232 -4.28 -2.62 4.58
CA HIS A 232 -3.69 -3.66 5.44
C HIS A 232 -2.22 -3.38 5.77
N LEU A 233 -1.46 -2.75 4.88
CA LEU A 233 -0.06 -2.41 5.13
C LEU A 233 0.08 -1.42 6.30
N ASP A 234 -0.81 -0.43 6.36
CA ASP A 234 -0.89 0.51 7.47
C ASP A 234 -1.30 -0.17 8.78
N ARG A 235 -2.24 -1.12 8.70
CA ARG A 235 -2.70 -1.93 9.84
C ARG A 235 -1.59 -2.83 10.40
N ASP A 236 -0.81 -3.46 9.52
CA ASP A 236 0.27 -4.36 9.89
C ASP A 236 1.47 -3.58 10.44
N TYR A 237 1.77 -2.41 9.86
CA TYR A 237 2.79 -1.51 10.40
C TYR A 237 2.40 -0.97 11.79
N GLN A 238 1.13 -0.59 11.99
CA GLN A 238 0.64 -0.22 13.32
C GLN A 238 0.82 -1.35 14.34
N ARG A 239 0.48 -2.59 13.98
CA ARG A 239 0.66 -3.76 14.85
C ARG A 239 2.14 -3.96 15.19
N MET A 240 3.02 -3.89 14.20
CA MET A 240 4.46 -3.99 14.41
C MET A 240 4.97 -2.93 15.39
N LEU A 241 4.54 -1.67 15.26
CA LEU A 241 4.93 -0.61 16.19
C LEU A 241 4.37 -0.83 17.61
N GLN A 242 3.17 -1.39 17.74
CA GLN A 242 2.59 -1.74 19.04
C GLN A 242 3.40 -2.85 19.73
N GLU A 243 3.82 -3.87 18.98
CA GLU A 243 4.62 -4.97 19.49
C GLU A 243 6.04 -4.54 19.91
N SER A 244 6.59 -3.52 19.27
CA SER A 244 7.91 -2.97 19.56
C SER A 244 7.91 -1.78 20.54
N GLY A 245 6.74 -1.24 20.90
CA GLY A 245 6.59 -0.11 21.84
C GLY A 245 6.85 1.28 21.24
N TRP A 246 6.67 1.43 19.92
CA TRP A 246 6.85 2.68 19.17
C TRP A 246 5.54 3.26 18.61
N GLU A 247 4.39 2.66 18.92
CA GLU A 247 3.07 3.01 18.38
C GLU A 247 2.68 4.46 18.63
N ARG A 248 3.16 5.08 19.72
CA ARG A 248 2.87 6.48 20.06
C ARG A 248 3.35 7.49 19.01
N ASN A 249 4.27 7.09 18.13
CA ASN A 249 4.83 7.95 17.10
C ASN A 249 4.06 7.86 15.78
N LEU A 250 3.07 6.97 15.65
CA LEU A 250 2.26 6.85 14.44
C LEU A 250 0.81 7.24 14.72
N VAL A 251 0.31 8.19 13.94
CA VAL A 251 -1.13 8.40 13.77
C VAL A 251 -1.49 8.10 12.32
N VAL A 252 -2.55 7.32 12.11
CA VAL A 252 -3.12 7.10 10.77
C VAL A 252 -4.51 7.74 10.72
N GLN A 253 -4.73 8.58 9.72
CA GLN A 253 -6.03 9.18 9.40
C GLN A 253 -6.47 8.65 8.04
N THR A 254 -7.64 8.03 8.01
CA THR A 254 -8.18 7.48 6.77
C THR A 254 -9.17 8.43 6.16
N VAL A 255 -9.24 8.42 4.83
CA VAL A 255 -10.26 9.13 4.07
C VAL A 255 -11.05 8.12 3.26
N ARG A 256 -12.37 8.21 3.35
CA ARG A 256 -13.33 7.35 2.68
C ARG A 256 -13.40 7.72 1.22
N ARG A 257 -12.53 7.10 0.43
CA ARG A 257 -12.40 7.38 -1.01
C ARG A 257 -11.70 6.24 -1.71
N ALA A 258 -12.09 6.01 -2.96
CA ALA A 258 -11.44 5.05 -3.84
C ALA A 258 -10.14 5.60 -4.46
N GLY A 259 -9.22 4.69 -4.79
CA GLY A 259 -8.00 5.02 -5.53
C GLY A 259 -6.81 5.44 -4.67
N HIS A 260 -5.62 5.46 -5.29
CA HIS A 260 -4.35 5.78 -4.64
C HIS A 260 -4.11 7.29 -4.56
N CYS A 261 -3.79 7.81 -3.36
CA CYS A 261 -3.48 9.22 -3.11
C CYS A 261 -4.55 10.25 -3.53
N THR A 262 -5.82 9.88 -3.66
CA THR A 262 -6.87 10.72 -4.29
C THR A 262 -7.40 11.89 -3.42
N PHE A 263 -6.57 12.54 -2.59
CA PHE A 263 -7.01 13.50 -1.56
C PHE A 263 -7.56 14.84 -2.06
N SER A 264 -8.55 15.38 -1.33
CA SER A 264 -8.96 16.77 -1.49
C SER A 264 -7.89 17.71 -0.93
N GLU A 265 -7.88 18.96 -1.40
CA GLU A 265 -6.98 20.00 -0.83
C GLU A 265 -7.27 20.25 0.66
N ARG A 266 -8.53 20.10 1.09
CA ARG A 266 -8.95 20.29 2.48
C ARG A 266 -8.38 19.20 3.38
N GLU A 267 -8.44 17.96 2.93
CA GLU A 267 -7.89 16.80 3.64
C GLU A 267 -6.36 16.92 3.74
N ALA A 268 -5.70 17.31 2.65
CA ALA A 268 -4.26 17.53 2.65
C ALA A 268 -3.83 18.65 3.61
N LEU A 269 -4.55 19.79 3.59
CA LEU A 269 -4.31 20.91 4.50
C LEU A 269 -4.61 20.55 5.96
N ALA A 270 -5.66 19.76 6.22
CA ALA A 270 -5.99 19.28 7.55
C ALA A 270 -4.88 18.39 8.11
N GLY A 271 -4.37 17.45 7.30
CA GLY A 271 -3.22 16.62 7.68
C GLY A 271 -1.96 17.44 7.98
N PHE A 272 -1.63 18.41 7.12
CA PHE A 272 -0.53 19.34 7.38
C PHE A 272 -0.72 20.12 8.69
N THR A 273 -1.92 20.65 8.91
CA THR A 273 -2.24 21.42 10.13
C THR A 273 -2.14 20.54 11.37
N ALA A 274 -2.58 19.29 11.28
CA ALA A 274 -2.55 18.32 12.38
C ALA A 274 -1.12 17.98 12.80
N ILE A 275 -0.21 17.67 11.87
CA ILE A 275 1.17 17.32 12.22
C ILE A 275 1.96 18.53 12.78
N VAL A 276 1.70 19.73 12.24
CA VAL A 276 2.29 20.98 12.77
C VAL A 276 1.78 21.27 14.18
N SER A 277 0.48 21.06 14.42
CA SER A 277 -0.14 21.25 15.74
C SER A 277 0.37 20.23 16.74
N TRP A 278 0.56 18.97 16.33
CA TRP A 278 1.13 17.92 17.18
C TRP A 278 2.46 18.36 17.78
N LEU A 279 3.40 18.80 16.96
CA LEU A 279 4.69 19.24 17.48
C LEU A 279 4.64 20.59 18.21
N SER A 280 3.70 21.46 17.85
CA SER A 280 3.59 22.78 18.47
C SER A 280 3.01 22.73 19.87
N PHE A 281 2.05 21.84 20.11
CA PHE A 281 1.33 21.76 21.37
C PHE A 281 1.61 20.48 22.17
N GLY A 282 2.26 19.48 21.58
CA GLY A 282 2.62 18.24 22.25
C GLY A 282 1.48 17.21 22.33
N PHE A 283 0.36 17.45 21.65
CA PHE A 283 -0.79 16.54 21.63
C PHE A 283 -0.93 15.89 20.26
N ALA A 284 -0.86 14.56 20.20
CA ALA A 284 -1.09 13.83 18.97
C ALA A 284 -2.51 14.08 18.45
N PRO A 285 -2.71 14.23 17.12
CA PRO A 285 -4.04 14.30 16.56
C PRO A 285 -4.75 12.96 16.74
N ALA A 286 -6.09 12.97 16.68
CA ALA A 286 -6.84 11.73 16.62
C ALA A 286 -6.50 10.96 15.33
N GLY A 287 -6.49 9.64 15.43
CA GLY A 287 -6.42 8.71 14.29
C GLY A 287 -7.63 7.78 14.23
N ASP A 288 -7.67 6.95 13.20
CA ASP A 288 -8.62 5.85 13.05
C ASP A 288 -8.08 4.55 13.68
N ASP A 289 -8.99 3.70 14.14
CA ASP A 289 -8.68 2.33 14.57
C ASP A 289 -8.72 1.39 13.35
N LEU A 290 -7.54 1.00 12.86
CA LEU A 290 -7.45 0.09 11.72
C LEU A 290 -7.57 -1.39 12.13
N GLN A 291 -7.59 -1.70 13.42
CA GLN A 291 -7.76 -3.07 13.91
C GLN A 291 -9.24 -3.46 14.01
N GLY A 292 -10.14 -2.46 14.01
CA GLY A 292 -11.58 -2.63 14.03
C GLY A 292 -12.22 -2.77 12.66
N ASP A 293 -13.50 -2.37 12.59
CA ASP A 293 -14.32 -2.42 11.38
C ASP A 293 -13.94 -1.30 10.38
N LEU A 294 -13.26 -1.67 9.30
CA LEU A 294 -12.83 -0.76 8.25
C LEU A 294 -13.99 -0.19 7.41
N SER A 295 -15.22 -0.69 7.56
CA SER A 295 -16.38 -0.06 6.96
C SER A 295 -16.75 1.28 7.63
N LEU A 296 -16.27 1.52 8.85
CA LEU A 296 -16.59 2.70 9.68
C LEU A 296 -15.47 3.74 9.77
N VAL A 297 -14.24 3.40 9.34
CA VAL A 297 -13.09 4.32 9.42
C VAL A 297 -13.24 5.50 8.46
N GLY A 298 -12.56 6.59 8.80
CA GLY A 298 -12.41 7.77 7.95
C GLY A 298 -13.61 8.73 7.96
N THR A 299 -14.65 8.41 8.71
CA THR A 299 -15.82 9.28 8.92
C THR A 299 -15.48 10.63 9.55
N ARG A 300 -14.35 10.73 10.26
CA ARG A 300 -13.89 11.97 10.91
C ARG A 300 -13.06 12.88 10.01
N PHE A 301 -12.40 12.33 9.01
CA PHE A 301 -11.35 13.03 8.25
C PHE A 301 -11.69 13.21 6.76
N THR A 302 -12.79 12.62 6.31
CA THR A 302 -13.27 12.77 4.93
C THR A 302 -13.97 14.12 4.76
N ASP A 303 -13.46 14.95 3.85
CA ASP A 303 -14.07 16.23 3.48
C ASP A 303 -13.64 16.67 2.05
N PRO A 304 -14.55 16.66 1.06
CA PRO A 304 -15.94 16.20 1.12
C PRO A 304 -16.05 14.68 1.08
N PHE A 305 -17.19 14.15 1.53
CA PHE A 305 -17.58 12.77 1.26
C PHE A 305 -17.99 12.58 -0.20
N ASP A 306 -17.72 11.39 -0.75
CA ASP A 306 -18.28 10.96 -2.02
C ASP A 306 -19.82 11.03 -1.97
N GLU A 307 -20.46 11.36 -3.09
CA GLU A 307 -21.91 11.64 -3.09
C GLU A 307 -22.76 10.45 -2.66
N ASN A 308 -22.28 9.24 -2.95
CA ASN A 308 -22.92 7.97 -2.68
C ASN A 308 -22.41 7.26 -1.41
N ASP A 309 -21.52 7.88 -0.62
CA ASP A 309 -21.07 7.28 0.63
C ASP A 309 -22.24 7.19 1.62
N PRO A 310 -22.61 5.98 2.09
CA PRO A 310 -23.73 5.79 3.02
C PRO A 310 -23.49 6.44 4.39
N LEU A 311 -22.25 6.77 4.73
CA LEU A 311 -21.90 7.47 5.97
C LEU A 311 -21.72 8.98 5.78
N ARG A 312 -22.01 9.51 4.58
CA ARG A 312 -22.04 10.95 4.33
C ARG A 312 -23.05 11.62 5.28
N PRO A 313 -22.64 12.63 6.08
CA PRO A 313 -23.56 13.35 6.93
C PRO A 313 -24.68 14.04 6.13
N GLU A 314 -25.91 13.97 6.63
CA GLU A 314 -26.99 14.84 6.13
C GLU A 314 -26.65 16.29 6.48
N GLY A 315 -26.67 17.16 5.46
CA GLY A 315 -26.28 18.57 5.57
C GLY A 315 -27.27 19.45 6.30
#